data_AF-A0A1I5W213-F1
#
_entry.id   AF-A0A1I5W213-F1
#
_cell.length_a   1.000
_cell.length_b   1.000
_cell.length_c   1.000
_cell.angle_alpha   90.00
_cell.angle_beta   90.00
_cell.angle_gamma   90.00
#
_symmetry.space_group_name_H-M   'P 1'
#
loop_
_entity.id
_entity.type
_entity.pdbx_description
1 polymer ?
#
loop_
_entity_poly.entity_id
_entity_poly.type
_entity_poly.pdbx_seq_one_letter_code
_entity_poly.pdbx_strand_id
1 'polypeptide(L)'
;MPDMRAYPIALLISAAAVLTACSSGEQKAAAPAPPPASKAPASSSAPAAKAADTCALLPSDDVSKAIKIPGITSKAGPAHDNPSNGGKATSCEYVVEGKTAGALAVTRYEGRKAKPADMIAAIKKAKPGAVDVPGFADGAVFYTDEQKTATLAAAKVSNGVPVLVNYTGPVKMTKEMMTPLVHTAVAKA
;
A
#
# COMPACT_ATOMS: atom_id res chain seq x y z
N MET A 1 56.29 -5.32 11.92
CA MET A 1 56.29 -6.10 13.16
C MET A 1 55.03 -6.96 13.14
N PRO A 2 55.17 -8.30 13.22
CA PRO A 2 54.05 -9.22 13.27
C PRO A 2 53.44 -9.18 14.67
N ASP A 3 52.13 -9.45 14.82
CA ASP A 3 51.73 -10.35 15.90
C ASP A 3 50.35 -10.97 15.66
N MET A 4 50.36 -12.27 15.87
CA MET A 4 49.31 -13.27 15.79
C MET A 4 48.85 -13.54 17.23
N ARG A 5 47.67 -14.17 17.39
CA ARG A 5 47.08 -14.73 18.64
C ARG A 5 46.16 -13.76 19.39
N ALA A 6 45.05 -14.18 20.00
CA ALA A 6 44.40 -15.47 20.14
C ALA A 6 42.95 -15.22 20.60
N TYR A 7 42.04 -16.11 20.20
CA TYR A 7 40.74 -16.27 20.86
C TYR A 7 40.93 -16.87 22.26
N PRO A 8 40.06 -16.51 23.21
CA PRO A 8 39.52 -17.50 24.11
C PRO A 8 38.00 -17.60 23.99
N ILE A 9 37.57 -18.84 23.84
CA ILE A 9 36.24 -19.37 24.08
C ILE A 9 35.86 -19.09 25.54
N ALA A 10 34.65 -18.57 25.78
CA ALA A 10 34.00 -18.63 27.08
C ALA A 10 32.61 -19.23 26.91
N LEU A 11 32.51 -20.43 27.45
CA LEU A 11 31.40 -21.37 27.46
C LEU A 11 30.67 -21.18 28.79
N LEU A 12 29.36 -20.91 28.80
CA LEU A 12 28.55 -21.06 30.01
C LEU A 12 27.16 -21.61 29.70
N ILE A 13 27.00 -22.84 30.20
CA ILE A 13 25.84 -23.72 30.23
C ILE A 13 24.90 -23.22 31.34
N SER A 14 23.58 -23.33 31.16
CA SER A 14 22.64 -23.48 32.27
C SER A 14 21.42 -24.29 31.84
N ALA A 15 21.12 -25.30 32.65
CA ALA A 15 20.32 -26.47 32.37
C ALA A 15 18.81 -26.28 32.60
N ALA A 16 18.07 -27.28 32.13
CA ALA A 16 16.64 -27.48 32.28
C ALA A 16 16.16 -27.61 33.74
N ALA A 17 14.93 -27.17 33.99
CA ALA A 17 14.12 -27.63 35.13
C ALA A 17 12.71 -27.96 34.64
N VAL A 18 12.37 -29.24 34.76
CA VAL A 18 11.06 -29.87 34.54
C VAL A 18 10.25 -29.70 35.82
N LEU A 19 8.99 -29.28 35.73
CA LEU A 19 7.99 -29.46 36.80
C LEU A 19 6.61 -29.73 36.18
N THR A 20 6.24 -31.02 36.10
CA THR A 20 5.24 -31.72 36.93
C THR A 20 3.79 -31.54 36.47
N ALA A 21 3.34 -32.50 35.64
CA ALA A 21 1.93 -32.86 35.50
C ALA A 21 1.55 -33.84 36.63
N CYS A 22 0.64 -33.43 37.51
CA CYS A 22 -0.14 -34.28 38.41
C CYS A 22 -1.61 -34.11 37.98
N SER A 23 -2.26 -35.08 37.34
CA SER A 23 -2.81 -36.34 37.86
C SER A 23 -3.93 -36.17 38.90
N SER A 24 -5.07 -36.77 38.52
CA SER A 24 -6.13 -37.38 39.35
C SER A 24 -7.45 -36.64 39.48
N GLY A 25 -8.51 -37.27 38.96
CA GLY A 25 -9.91 -36.94 39.24
C GLY A 25 -10.91 -37.46 38.21
N GLU A 26 -11.02 -38.78 38.02
CA GLU A 26 -12.22 -39.38 37.43
C GLU A 26 -13.40 -39.22 38.39
N GLN A 27 -14.42 -38.49 37.98
CA GLN A 27 -15.74 -38.55 38.60
C GLN A 27 -16.80 -38.49 37.50
N LYS A 28 -17.37 -39.66 37.20
CA LYS A 28 -18.50 -39.82 36.28
C LYS A 28 -19.74 -39.20 36.92
N ALA A 29 -20.17 -38.04 36.42
CA ALA A 29 -21.45 -37.43 36.71
C ALA A 29 -22.19 -37.16 35.39
N ALA A 30 -23.49 -37.45 35.40
CA ALA A 30 -24.36 -37.52 34.24
C ALA A 30 -24.41 -36.23 33.40
N ALA A 31 -24.56 -36.39 32.08
CA ALA A 31 -24.68 -35.33 31.11
C ALA A 31 -25.89 -34.41 31.38
N PRO A 32 -25.71 -33.08 31.46
CA PRO A 32 -26.79 -32.13 31.29
C PRO A 32 -27.12 -31.97 29.79
N ALA A 33 -28.40 -31.99 29.45
CA ALA A 33 -28.88 -31.78 28.09
C ALA A 33 -28.42 -30.41 27.52
N PRO A 34 -28.07 -30.31 26.23
CA PRO A 34 -27.63 -29.06 25.63
C PRO A 34 -28.78 -28.04 25.56
N PRO A 35 -28.53 -26.75 25.87
CA PRO A 35 -29.51 -25.68 25.62
C PRO A 35 -29.70 -25.48 24.11
N PRO A 36 -30.89 -25.02 23.67
CA PRO A 36 -31.14 -24.78 22.25
C PRO A 36 -30.19 -23.72 21.70
N ALA A 37 -29.52 -24.08 20.59
CA ALA A 37 -28.59 -23.20 19.90
C ALA A 37 -29.31 -21.93 19.43
N SER A 38 -29.05 -20.81 20.12
CA SER A 38 -29.38 -19.49 19.62
C SER A 38 -28.53 -19.25 18.37
N LYS A 39 -29.19 -19.20 17.21
CA LYS A 39 -28.57 -18.88 15.92
C LYS A 39 -27.86 -17.55 16.06
N ALA A 40 -26.52 -17.58 16.07
CA ALA A 40 -25.72 -16.38 15.89
C ALA A 40 -26.15 -15.71 14.57
N PRO A 41 -26.33 -14.38 14.53
CA PRO A 41 -26.64 -13.69 13.30
C PRO A 41 -25.51 -13.98 12.30
N ALA A 42 -25.88 -14.47 11.12
CA ALA A 42 -24.94 -14.69 10.05
C ALA A 42 -24.28 -13.34 9.71
N SER A 43 -23.01 -13.18 10.08
CA SER A 43 -22.17 -12.12 9.53
C SER A 43 -22.13 -12.34 8.02
N SER A 44 -22.98 -11.61 7.30
CA SER A 44 -22.87 -11.43 5.86
C SER A 44 -21.65 -10.56 5.61
N SER A 45 -20.47 -11.17 5.66
CA SER A 45 -19.26 -10.59 5.12
C SER A 45 -19.37 -10.67 3.60
N ALA A 46 -19.99 -9.65 3.00
CA ALA A 46 -19.89 -9.45 1.56
C ALA A 46 -18.39 -9.49 1.18
N PRO A 47 -18.00 -10.19 0.09
CA PRO A 47 -16.60 -10.24 -0.31
C PRO A 47 -16.10 -8.81 -0.54
N ALA A 48 -15.01 -8.44 0.13
CA ALA A 48 -14.34 -7.19 -0.16
C ALA A 48 -13.99 -7.18 -1.66
N ALA A 49 -14.40 -6.12 -2.38
CA ALA A 49 -14.09 -5.97 -3.79
C ALA A 49 -12.58 -6.14 -4.00
N LYS A 50 -12.19 -7.06 -4.90
CA LYS A 50 -10.79 -7.28 -5.25
C LYS A 50 -10.19 -5.97 -5.76
N ALA A 51 -9.01 -5.63 -5.27
CA ALA A 51 -8.25 -4.51 -5.80
C ALA A 51 -8.00 -4.72 -7.30
N ALA A 52 -8.22 -3.66 -8.09
CA ALA A 52 -7.92 -3.69 -9.51
C ALA A 52 -6.40 -3.85 -9.74
N ASP A 53 -6.03 -4.57 -10.80
CA ASP A 53 -4.63 -4.62 -11.24
C ASP A 53 -4.15 -3.20 -11.61
N THR A 54 -3.07 -2.75 -10.96
CA THR A 54 -2.60 -1.36 -11.09
C THR A 54 -2.14 -1.05 -12.52
N CYS A 55 -1.57 -2.01 -13.25
CA CYS A 55 -1.20 -1.78 -14.64
C CYS A 55 -2.41 -1.65 -15.57
N ALA A 56 -3.53 -2.30 -15.24
CA ALA A 56 -4.78 -2.15 -15.99
C ALA A 56 -5.45 -0.76 -15.79
N LEU A 57 -5.13 -0.07 -14.69
CA LEU A 57 -5.68 1.26 -14.39
C LEU A 57 -5.15 2.33 -15.33
N LEU A 58 -3.93 2.18 -15.83
CA LEU A 58 -3.31 3.14 -16.73
C LEU A 58 -2.45 2.41 -17.78
N PRO A 59 -3.01 2.17 -18.98
CA PRO A 59 -2.30 1.53 -20.07
C PRO A 59 -1.03 2.29 -20.48
N SER A 60 0.01 1.56 -20.89
CA SER A 60 1.28 2.15 -21.37
C SER A 60 1.10 3.09 -22.57
N ASP A 61 0.11 2.84 -23.42
CA ASP A 61 -0.22 3.70 -24.57
C ASP A 61 -0.71 5.08 -24.15
N ASP A 62 -1.46 5.17 -23.05
CA ASP A 62 -1.94 6.45 -22.52
C ASP A 62 -0.77 7.25 -21.94
N VAL A 63 0.16 6.56 -21.26
CA VAL A 63 1.41 7.17 -20.78
C VAL A 63 2.26 7.67 -21.94
N SER A 64 2.46 6.83 -22.97
CA SER A 64 3.23 7.15 -24.18
C SER A 64 2.71 8.42 -24.85
N LYS A 65 1.38 8.53 -25.02
CA LYS A 65 0.73 9.72 -25.59
C LYS A 65 0.90 10.96 -24.72
N ALA A 66 0.66 10.84 -23.41
CA ALA A 66 0.71 11.99 -22.50
C ALA A 66 2.13 12.58 -22.40
N ILE A 67 3.15 11.72 -22.37
CA ILE A 67 4.54 12.16 -22.20
C ILE A 67 5.31 12.28 -23.53
N LYS A 68 4.65 11.96 -24.64
CA LYS A 68 5.19 12.01 -26.02
C LYS A 68 6.46 11.18 -26.19
N ILE A 69 6.50 10.00 -25.56
CA ILE A 69 7.62 9.06 -25.69
C ILE A 69 7.07 7.73 -26.21
N PRO A 70 7.39 7.33 -27.45
CA PRO A 70 6.97 6.05 -27.98
C PRO A 70 7.71 4.88 -27.30
N GLY A 71 7.17 3.67 -27.42
CA GLY A 71 7.83 2.45 -26.95
C GLY A 71 7.80 2.24 -25.43
N ILE A 72 6.91 2.94 -24.71
CA ILE A 72 6.67 2.66 -23.29
C ILE A 72 6.02 1.29 -23.14
N THR A 73 6.59 0.51 -22.24
CA THR A 73 6.04 -0.76 -21.75
C THR A 73 5.70 -0.62 -20.27
N SER A 74 4.83 -1.47 -19.77
CA SER A 74 4.44 -1.50 -18.35
C SER A 74 4.72 -2.86 -17.73
N LYS A 75 5.12 -2.87 -16.45
CA LYS A 75 5.23 -4.08 -15.64
C LYS A 75 4.74 -3.82 -14.23
N ALA A 76 4.27 -4.86 -13.55
CA ALA A 76 3.93 -4.75 -12.14
C ALA A 76 5.18 -4.33 -11.34
N GLY A 77 5.01 -3.31 -10.51
CA GLY A 77 6.01 -2.89 -9.53
C GLY A 77 5.82 -3.60 -8.19
N PRO A 78 6.61 -3.23 -7.17
CA PRO A 78 6.51 -3.85 -5.86
C PRO A 78 5.15 -3.56 -5.21
N ALA A 79 4.68 -4.54 -4.43
CA ALA A 79 3.59 -4.38 -3.49
C ALA A 79 4.15 -4.08 -2.10
N HIS A 80 3.53 -3.15 -1.38
CA HIS A 80 3.93 -2.77 -0.03
C HIS A 80 2.72 -2.76 0.89
N ASP A 81 2.82 -3.50 2.00
CA ASP A 81 1.84 -3.49 3.07
C ASP A 81 2.38 -2.68 4.25
N ASN A 82 1.57 -1.77 4.77
CA ASN A 82 1.84 -1.03 5.99
C ASN A 82 0.73 -1.30 7.02
N PRO A 83 0.95 -2.26 7.95
CA PRO A 83 -0.07 -2.63 8.93
C PRO A 83 -0.36 -1.51 9.93
N SER A 84 0.57 -0.55 10.13
CA SER A 84 0.39 0.53 11.12
C SER A 84 -0.69 1.54 10.73
N ASN A 85 -0.91 1.74 9.43
CA ASN A 85 -1.92 2.67 8.92
C ASN A 85 -2.98 2.01 8.01
N GLY A 86 -2.90 0.68 7.83
CA GLY A 86 -3.79 -0.10 6.98
C GLY A 86 -3.55 0.09 5.47
N GLY A 87 -2.47 0.78 5.10
CA GLY A 87 -2.13 1.06 3.70
C GLY A 87 -1.61 -0.17 2.98
N LYS A 88 -2.24 -0.50 1.85
CA LYS A 88 -1.81 -1.55 0.91
C LYS A 88 -1.54 -0.90 -0.43
N ALA A 89 -0.27 -0.77 -0.79
CA ALA A 89 0.17 -0.14 -2.03
C ALA A 89 0.53 -1.19 -3.07
N THR A 90 -0.01 -1.03 -4.27
CA THR A 90 0.40 -1.75 -5.48
C THR A 90 0.87 -0.74 -6.51
N SER A 91 1.77 -1.13 -7.40
CA SER A 91 2.36 -0.21 -8.38
C SER A 91 2.49 -0.83 -9.76
N CYS A 92 2.57 0.05 -10.76
CA CYS A 92 2.91 -0.28 -12.14
C CYS A 92 4.07 0.63 -12.57
N GLU A 93 5.16 0.04 -13.04
CA GLU A 93 6.32 0.76 -13.56
C GLU A 93 6.20 0.89 -15.08
N TYR A 94 6.42 2.11 -15.60
CA TYR A 94 6.48 2.39 -17.03
C TYR A 94 7.93 2.53 -17.45
N VAL A 95 8.36 1.75 -18.44
CA VAL A 95 9.75 1.61 -18.84
C VAL A 95 9.89 1.87 -20.34
N VAL A 96 10.91 2.64 -20.71
CA VAL A 96 11.35 2.86 -22.09
C VAL A 96 12.86 2.65 -22.16
N GLU A 97 13.34 1.82 -23.08
CA GLU A 97 14.78 1.55 -23.27
C GLU A 97 15.50 1.14 -21.96
N GLY A 98 14.82 0.36 -21.10
CA GLY A 98 15.35 -0.09 -19.81
C GLY A 98 15.39 0.98 -18.71
N LYS A 99 14.86 2.19 -18.95
CA LYS A 99 14.78 3.29 -17.97
C LYS A 99 13.34 3.56 -17.56
N THR A 100 13.14 3.90 -16.29
CA THR A 100 11.83 4.30 -15.76
C THR A 100 11.38 5.62 -16.37
N ALA A 101 10.27 5.59 -17.12
CA ALA A 101 9.59 6.76 -17.64
C ALA A 101 8.61 7.36 -16.62
N GLY A 102 8.11 6.53 -15.71
CA GLY A 102 7.26 6.91 -14.58
C GLY A 102 6.72 5.68 -13.85
N ALA A 103 5.95 5.90 -12.81
CA ALA A 103 5.26 4.83 -12.11
C ALA A 103 3.89 5.28 -11.63
N LEU A 104 2.90 4.40 -11.70
CA LEU A 104 1.62 4.55 -11.03
C LEU A 104 1.68 3.75 -9.73
N ALA A 105 1.30 4.36 -8.62
CA ALA A 105 1.05 3.67 -7.38
C ALA A 105 -0.39 3.93 -6.92
N VAL A 106 -0.99 2.90 -6.33
CA VAL A 106 -2.34 2.93 -5.78
C VAL A 106 -2.27 2.35 -4.38
N THR A 107 -2.57 3.18 -3.39
CA THR A 107 -2.61 2.78 -1.98
C THR A 107 -4.06 2.72 -1.51
N ARG A 108 -4.51 1.54 -1.11
CA ARG A 108 -5.81 1.34 -0.46
C ARG A 108 -5.63 1.32 1.04
N TYR A 109 -6.42 2.11 1.78
CA TYR A 109 -6.34 2.18 3.24
C TYR A 109 -7.45 1.34 3.86
N GLU A 110 -7.24 0.03 3.90
CA GLU A 110 -8.24 -0.94 4.39
C GLU A 110 -8.54 -0.71 5.88
N GLY A 111 -9.82 -0.82 6.25
CA GLY A 111 -10.28 -0.59 7.63
C GLY A 111 -10.19 0.86 8.11
N ARG A 112 -9.82 1.80 7.23
CA ARG A 112 -9.76 3.24 7.54
C ARG A 112 -10.96 3.98 6.94
N LYS A 113 -11.29 5.12 7.54
CA LYS A 113 -12.37 6.04 7.09
C LYS A 113 -11.87 7.46 6.86
N ALA A 114 -10.59 7.60 6.50
CA ALA A 114 -10.02 8.91 6.20
C ALA A 114 -10.75 9.56 5.03
N LYS A 115 -11.08 10.85 5.14
CA LYS A 115 -11.67 11.60 4.02
C LYS A 115 -10.58 11.92 3.01
N PRO A 116 -10.88 11.90 1.70
CA PRO A 116 -9.90 12.25 0.67
C PRO A 116 -9.24 13.62 0.90
N ALA A 117 -10.02 14.63 1.29
CA ALA A 117 -9.49 15.96 1.62
C ALA A 117 -8.45 15.93 2.76
N ASP A 118 -8.66 15.11 3.78
CA ASP A 118 -7.71 14.96 4.90
C ASP A 118 -6.41 14.28 4.44
N MET A 119 -6.52 13.32 3.51
CA MET A 119 -5.35 12.67 2.90
C MET A 119 -4.53 13.66 2.09
N ILE A 120 -5.17 14.50 1.27
CA ILE A 120 -4.51 15.55 0.50
C ILE A 120 -3.87 16.59 1.43
N ALA A 121 -4.57 17.03 2.47
CA ALA A 121 -4.03 17.94 3.47
C ALA A 121 -2.79 17.37 4.17
N ALA A 122 -2.81 16.07 4.50
CA ALA A 122 -1.66 15.38 5.08
C ALA A 122 -0.44 15.36 4.13
N ILE A 123 -0.66 15.16 2.83
CA ILE A 123 0.41 15.23 1.83
C ILE A 123 0.99 16.64 1.77
N LYS A 124 0.15 17.68 1.71
CA LYS A 124 0.62 19.08 1.69
C LYS A 124 1.44 19.42 2.92
N LYS A 125 1.04 18.91 4.09
CA LYS A 125 1.81 19.07 5.33
C LYS A 125 3.17 18.37 5.26
N ALA A 126 3.24 17.19 4.65
CA ALA A 126 4.46 16.40 4.54
C ALA A 126 5.38 16.82 3.38
N LYS A 127 4.85 17.55 2.39
CA LYS A 127 5.56 17.96 1.17
C LYS A 127 5.48 19.49 1.02
N PRO A 128 6.40 20.23 1.65
CA PRO A 128 6.50 21.68 1.46
C PRO A 128 6.61 22.02 -0.04
N GLY A 129 5.83 23.00 -0.49
CA GLY A 129 5.77 23.38 -1.91
C GLY A 129 4.78 22.58 -2.76
N ALA A 130 4.04 21.63 -2.17
CA ALA A 130 2.92 20.99 -2.86
C ALA A 130 1.81 22.00 -3.20
N VAL A 131 1.35 21.96 -4.44
CA VAL A 131 0.31 22.85 -4.96
C VAL A 131 -0.94 22.05 -5.32
N ASP A 132 -2.11 22.64 -5.09
CA ASP A 132 -3.38 22.01 -5.46
C ASP A 132 -3.51 21.90 -6.99
N VAL A 133 -4.09 20.79 -7.44
CA VAL A 133 -4.42 20.56 -8.85
C VAL A 133 -5.94 20.55 -9.00
N PRO A 134 -6.54 21.50 -9.75
CA PRO A 134 -7.98 21.55 -9.95
C PRO A 134 -8.46 20.39 -10.84
N GLY A 135 -9.77 20.14 -10.82
CA GLY A 135 -10.43 19.13 -11.68
C GLY A 135 -10.63 17.77 -11.01
N PHE A 136 -10.01 17.51 -9.85
CA PHE A 136 -10.25 16.30 -9.05
C PHE A 136 -11.30 16.56 -7.97
N ALA A 137 -12.45 15.87 -8.03
CA ALA A 137 -13.58 16.07 -7.13
C ALA A 137 -13.20 15.94 -5.63
N ASP A 138 -12.32 15.00 -5.33
CA ASP A 138 -11.87 14.65 -3.99
C ASP A 138 -10.50 15.27 -3.61
N GLY A 139 -9.97 16.13 -4.50
CA GLY A 139 -8.71 16.85 -4.33
C GLY A 139 -7.49 16.10 -4.89
N ALA A 140 -6.51 16.89 -5.33
CA ALA A 140 -5.22 16.41 -5.80
C ALA A 140 -4.13 17.47 -5.58
N VAL A 141 -2.89 17.01 -5.47
CA VAL A 141 -1.71 17.86 -5.30
C VAL A 141 -0.57 17.43 -6.19
N PHE A 142 0.18 18.41 -6.67
CA PHE A 142 1.43 18.23 -7.40
C PHE A 142 2.60 18.75 -6.59
N TYR A 143 3.71 18.01 -6.58
CA TYR A 143 4.96 18.45 -5.96
C TYR A 143 6.17 17.80 -6.64
N THR A 144 7.35 18.38 -6.41
CA THR A 144 8.63 17.75 -6.70
C THR A 144 9.35 17.48 -5.39
N ASP A 145 9.85 16.28 -5.19
CA ASP A 145 10.62 15.94 -4.00
C ASP A 145 12.13 16.21 -4.17
N GLU A 146 12.87 16.05 -3.07
CA GLU A 146 14.33 16.25 -3.01
C GLU A 146 15.10 15.32 -3.95
N GLN A 147 14.50 14.18 -4.32
CA GLN A 147 15.07 13.21 -5.25
C GLN A 147 14.83 13.61 -6.72
N LYS A 148 14.29 14.80 -6.98
CA LYS A 148 13.96 15.31 -8.32
C LYS A 148 12.91 14.41 -9.01
N THR A 149 11.94 13.94 -8.24
CA THR A 149 10.78 13.20 -8.76
C THR A 149 9.56 14.11 -8.74
N ALA A 150 8.93 14.29 -9.89
CA ALA A 150 7.63 14.94 -9.99
C ALA A 150 6.55 13.93 -9.58
N THR A 151 5.64 14.34 -8.69
CA THR A 151 4.53 13.52 -8.22
C THR A 151 3.23 14.29 -8.33
N LEU A 152 2.19 13.66 -8.88
CA LEU A 152 0.81 14.11 -8.77
C LEU A 152 0.04 13.03 -8.02
N ALA A 153 -0.51 13.40 -6.87
CA ALA A 153 -1.30 12.53 -6.01
C ALA A 153 -2.75 13.02 -5.92
N ALA A 154 -3.70 12.12 -6.12
CA ALA A 154 -5.13 12.35 -5.98
C ALA A 154 -5.73 11.33 -5.02
N ALA A 155 -6.68 11.75 -4.20
CA ALA A 155 -7.38 10.87 -3.29
C ALA A 155 -8.81 10.64 -3.80
N LYS A 156 -9.40 9.49 -3.46
CA LYS A 156 -10.82 9.19 -3.69
C LYS A 156 -11.33 8.18 -2.66
N VAL A 157 -12.64 7.96 -2.66
CA VAL A 157 -13.22 6.76 -2.05
C VAL A 157 -13.65 5.78 -3.16
N SER A 158 -13.22 4.52 -3.07
CA SER A 158 -13.60 3.45 -3.99
C SER A 158 -14.23 2.30 -3.20
N ASN A 159 -15.52 2.02 -3.44
CA ASN A 159 -16.29 0.99 -2.72
C ASN A 159 -16.19 1.11 -1.19
N GLY A 160 -16.23 2.33 -0.66
CA GLY A 160 -16.12 2.60 0.78
C GLY A 160 -14.70 2.56 1.35
N VAL A 161 -13.68 2.29 0.54
CA VAL A 161 -12.26 2.28 0.94
C VAL A 161 -11.58 3.57 0.48
N PRO A 162 -10.89 4.31 1.36
CA PRO A 162 -10.06 5.44 0.94
C PRO A 162 -8.89 4.96 0.08
N VAL A 163 -8.69 5.61 -1.06
CA VAL A 163 -7.65 5.28 -2.03
C VAL A 163 -6.83 6.52 -2.33
N LEU A 164 -5.50 6.38 -2.31
CA LEU A 164 -4.57 7.37 -2.84
C LEU A 164 -3.99 6.84 -4.16
N VAL A 165 -4.12 7.61 -5.22
CA VAL A 165 -3.54 7.34 -6.52
C VAL A 165 -2.45 8.36 -6.78
N ASN A 166 -1.22 7.92 -7.00
CA ASN A 166 -0.11 8.79 -7.31
C ASN A 166 0.61 8.33 -8.56
N TYR A 167 0.79 9.25 -9.51
CA TYR A 167 1.71 9.04 -10.61
C TYR A 167 3.01 9.78 -10.29
N THR A 168 4.14 9.12 -10.49
CA THR A 168 5.48 9.69 -10.33
C THR A 168 6.24 9.63 -11.65
N GLY A 169 7.12 10.61 -11.86
CA GLY A 169 7.96 10.65 -13.05
C GLY A 169 9.15 11.60 -12.88
N PRO A 170 9.98 11.74 -13.92
CA PRO A 170 11.12 12.66 -13.90
C PRO A 170 10.70 14.10 -13.61
N VAL A 171 11.56 14.90 -12.94
CA VAL A 171 11.29 16.32 -12.59
C VAL A 171 10.81 17.19 -13.76
N LYS A 172 11.15 16.85 -15.00
CA LYS A 172 10.69 17.57 -16.20
C LYS A 172 9.20 17.37 -16.52
N MET A 173 8.53 16.40 -15.89
CA MET A 173 7.10 16.21 -16.03
C MET A 173 6.35 17.31 -15.29
N THR A 174 5.47 18.01 -16.01
CA THR A 174 4.65 19.06 -15.43
C THR A 174 3.33 18.50 -14.91
N LYS A 175 2.64 19.27 -14.06
CA LYS A 175 1.29 18.92 -13.59
C LYS A 175 0.33 18.69 -14.75
N GLU A 176 0.42 19.44 -15.85
CA GLU A 176 -0.42 19.32 -17.04
C GLU A 176 -0.20 17.98 -17.76
N MET A 177 1.06 17.51 -17.82
CA MET A 177 1.37 16.20 -18.40
C MET A 177 0.83 15.05 -17.53
N MET A 178 0.86 15.20 -16.20
CA MET A 178 0.48 14.16 -15.25
C MET A 178 -1.03 14.11 -14.97
N THR A 179 -1.72 15.25 -15.06
CA THR A 179 -3.16 15.37 -14.78
C THR A 179 -4.02 14.36 -15.56
N PRO A 180 -3.91 14.21 -16.90
CA PRO A 180 -4.72 13.22 -17.63
C PRO A 180 -4.42 11.78 -17.21
N LEU A 181 -3.17 11.47 -16.85
CA LEU A 181 -2.76 10.13 -16.40
C LEU A 181 -3.42 9.78 -15.07
N VAL A 182 -3.37 10.70 -14.11
CA VAL A 182 -3.97 10.49 -12.79
C VAL A 182 -5.48 10.50 -12.87
N HIS A 183 -6.11 11.30 -13.75
CA HIS A 183 -7.55 11.21 -14.00
C HIS A 183 -7.98 9.83 -14.48
N THR A 184 -7.29 9.28 -15.49
CA THR A 184 -7.58 7.93 -16.00
C THR A 184 -7.46 6.88 -14.91
N ALA A 185 -6.39 6.94 -14.10
CA ALA A 185 -6.19 5.99 -13.02
C ALA A 185 -7.24 6.14 -11.91
N VAL A 186 -7.56 7.37 -11.46
CA VAL A 186 -8.59 7.65 -10.46
C VAL A 186 -9.98 7.19 -10.91
N ALA A 187 -10.32 7.34 -12.19
CA ALA A 187 -11.60 6.91 -12.73
C ALA A 187 -11.78 5.39 -12.66
N LYS A 188 -10.69 4.63 -12.76
CA LYS A 188 -10.69 3.15 -12.79
C LYS A 188 -10.35 2.50 -11.43
N ALA A 189 -9.78 3.25 -10.49
CA ALA A 189 -9.36 2.79 -9.15
C ALA A 189 -10.53 2.64 -8.16
#